data_AF-A0A962M2R0-F1
#
_entry.id   AF-A0A962M2R0-F1
#
_cell.length_a   1.000
_cell.length_b   1.000
_cell.length_c   1.000
_cell.angle_alpha   90.00
_cell.angle_beta   90.00
_cell.angle_gamma   90.00
#
_symmetry.space_group_name_H-M   'P 1'
#
loop_
_entity.id
_entity.type
_entity.pdbx_description
1 polymer ?
#
loop_
_entity_poly.entity_id
_entity_poly.type
_entity_poly.pdbx_seq_one_letter_code
_entity_poly.pdbx_strand_id
1 'polypeptide(L)'
;MIDVLILAIALSMDAFAVSIGLGSKHDKKTTSLALMSGVYFGVFQALMPMIGYLGGKGILGWVDSYASWLAFLLLSMVGGKMIYESYVEGIEEDIA
;
A
#
# COMPACT_ATOMS: atom_id res chain seq x y z
N MET A 1 -5.13 -18.60 -11.12
CA MET A 1 -3.75 -18.34 -11.64
C MET A 1 -3.56 -16.87 -11.97
N ILE A 2 -4.50 -16.25 -12.68
CA ILE A 2 -4.48 -14.82 -12.98
C ILE A 2 -4.53 -13.98 -11.68
N ASP A 3 -5.30 -14.40 -10.68
CA ASP A 3 -5.42 -13.64 -9.41
C ASP A 3 -4.09 -13.50 -8.67
N VAL A 4 -3.25 -14.55 -8.68
CA VAL A 4 -1.92 -14.52 -8.05
C VAL A 4 -0.99 -13.59 -8.83
N LEU A 5 -1.14 -13.52 -10.15
CA LEU A 5 -0.36 -12.62 -11.01
C LEU A 5 -0.77 -11.16 -10.79
N ILE A 6 -2.07 -10.88 -10.71
CA ILE A 6 -2.60 -9.53 -10.38
C ILE A 6 -2.15 -9.13 -8.98
N LEU A 7 -2.24 -10.03 -7.99
CA LEU A 7 -1.76 -9.80 -6.63
C LEU A 7 -0.26 -9.46 -6.63
N ALA A 8 0.55 -10.23 -7.33
CA ALA A 8 1.99 -9.99 -7.42
C ALA A 8 2.32 -8.63 -8.05
N ILE A 9 1.60 -8.24 -9.10
CA ILE A 9 1.77 -6.93 -9.75
C ILE A 9 1.36 -5.81 -8.80
N ALA A 10 0.18 -5.89 -8.18
CA ALA A 10 -0.30 -4.88 -7.24
C ALA A 10 0.67 -4.70 -6.07
N LEU A 11 1.15 -5.81 -5.50
CA LEU A 11 2.10 -5.83 -4.40
C LEU A 11 3.49 -5.28 -4.80
N SER A 12 3.87 -5.41 -6.08
CA SER A 12 5.10 -4.83 -6.63
C SER A 12 4.99 -3.32 -6.85
N MET A 13 3.79 -2.79 -7.13
CA MET A 13 3.57 -1.35 -7.32
C MET A 13 3.89 -0.56 -6.06
N ASP A 14 3.56 -1.07 -4.87
CA ASP A 14 3.88 -0.40 -3.61
C ASP A 14 5.40 -0.27 -3.39
N ALA A 15 6.15 -1.35 -3.63
CA ALA A 15 7.62 -1.33 -3.52
C ALA A 15 8.27 -0.41 -4.58
N PHE A 16 7.70 -0.36 -5.78
CA PHE A 16 8.16 0.51 -6.86
C PHE A 16 7.97 2.01 -6.53
N ALA A 17 6.80 2.39 -6.00
CA ALA A 17 6.52 3.76 -5.60
C ALA A 17 7.51 4.25 -4.52
N VAL A 18 7.80 3.41 -3.53
CA VAL A 18 8.79 3.72 -2.47
C VAL A 18 10.20 3.85 -3.04
N SER A 19 10.60 2.99 -3.98
CA SER A 19 11.90 3.08 -4.64
C SER A 19 12.07 4.38 -5.45
N ILE A 20 11.02 4.83 -6.15
CA ILE A 20 11.04 6.11 -6.86
C ILE A 20 11.11 7.27 -5.87
N GLY A 21 10.30 7.25 -4.81
CA GLY A 21 10.29 8.32 -3.80
C GLY A 21 11.64 8.49 -3.09
N LEU A 22 12.31 7.37 -2.77
CA LEU A 22 13.66 7.38 -2.20
C LEU A 22 14.72 7.78 -3.24
N GLY A 23 14.60 7.33 -4.48
CA GLY A 23 15.53 7.68 -5.56
C GLY A 23 15.51 9.15 -5.96
N SER A 24 14.38 9.84 -5.76
CA SER A 24 14.25 11.28 -6.01
C SER A 24 14.94 12.15 -4.95
N LYS A 25 15.11 11.65 -3.71
CA LYS A 25 15.81 12.38 -2.63
C LYS A 25 17.33 12.25 -2.77
N HIS A 26 17.97 13.32 -3.26
CA HIS A 26 19.43 13.50 -3.30
C HIS A 26 20.00 13.80 -1.91
N ASP A 27 19.93 12.86 -0.98
CA ASP A 27 20.54 12.99 0.34
C ASP A 27 21.48 11.80 0.62
N LYS A 28 22.66 12.05 1.20
CA LYS A 28 23.69 11.00 1.42
C LYS A 28 23.22 9.89 2.36
N LYS A 29 22.12 10.10 3.10
CA LYS A 29 21.46 9.08 3.95
C LYS A 29 20.43 8.22 3.22
N THR A 30 20.07 8.54 1.97
CA THR A 30 19.07 7.81 1.17
C THR A 30 19.38 6.32 1.05
N THR A 31 20.65 5.92 0.95
CA THR A 31 21.01 4.49 0.85
C THR A 31 20.67 3.69 2.11
N SER A 32 20.88 4.29 3.29
CA SER A 32 20.52 3.65 4.56
C SER A 32 19.01 3.61 4.79
N LEU A 33 18.30 4.69 4.41
CA LEU A 33 16.84 4.71 4.46
C LEU A 33 16.21 3.73 3.45
N ALA A 34 16.79 3.58 2.26
CA ALA A 34 16.32 2.63 1.26
C ALA A 34 16.51 1.19 1.70
N LEU A 35 17.64 0.86 2.32
CA LEU A 35 17.87 -0.45 2.91
C LEU A 35 16.87 -0.74 4.03
N MET A 36 16.68 0.21 4.94
CA MET A 36 15.74 0.05 6.05
C MET A 36 14.30 -0.08 5.53
N SER A 37 13.87 0.80 4.63
CA SER A 37 12.56 0.74 3.99
C SER A 37 12.33 -0.58 3.27
N GLY A 38 13.30 -1.07 2.48
CA GLY A 38 13.20 -2.36 1.79
C GLY A 38 13.09 -3.56 2.74
N VAL A 39 13.80 -3.54 3.88
CA VAL A 39 13.69 -4.59 4.91
C VAL A 39 12.30 -4.55 5.57
N TYR A 40 11.83 -3.36 5.95
CA TYR A 40 10.48 -3.21 6.53
C TYR A 40 9.41 -3.63 5.51
N PHE A 41 9.48 -3.14 4.27
CA PHE A 41 8.55 -3.55 3.21
C PHE A 41 8.58 -5.06 3.03
N GLY A 42 9.74 -5.69 2.82
CA GLY A 42 9.83 -7.14 2.62
C GLY A 42 9.27 -7.97 3.77
N VAL A 43 9.58 -7.60 5.02
CA VAL A 43 9.08 -8.32 6.21
C VAL A 43 7.57 -8.18 6.36
N PHE A 44 7.04 -6.96 6.24
CA PHE A 44 5.59 -6.72 6.34
C PHE A 44 4.82 -7.29 5.15
N GLN A 45 5.41 -7.26 3.96
CA GLN A 45 4.84 -7.81 2.73
C GLN A 45 4.76 -9.34 2.75
N ALA A 46 5.64 -10.03 3.48
CA ALA A 46 5.53 -11.46 3.73
C ALA A 46 4.56 -11.77 4.88
N LEU A 47 4.56 -10.95 5.94
CA LEU A 47 3.67 -11.12 7.09
C LEU A 47 2.20 -10.93 6.74
N MET A 48 1.86 -9.91 5.94
CA MET A 48 0.47 -9.56 5.64
C MET A 48 -0.28 -10.70 4.90
N PRO A 49 0.21 -11.29 3.80
CA PRO A 49 -0.41 -12.46 3.18
C PRO A 49 -0.40 -13.68 4.09
N MET A 50 0.62 -13.86 4.93
CA MET A 50 0.70 -15.00 5.86
C MET A 50 -0.40 -14.92 6.92
N ILE A 51 -0.58 -13.75 7.54
CA ILE A 51 -1.66 -13.47 8.49
C ILE A 51 -3.02 -13.57 7.79
N GLY A 52 -3.15 -13.03 6.58
CA GLY A 52 -4.37 -13.13 5.77
C GLY A 52 -4.75 -14.57 5.44
N TYR A 53 -3.78 -15.42 5.12
CA TYR A 53 -3.99 -16.85 4.86
C TYR A 53 -4.40 -17.61 6.12
N LEU A 54 -3.77 -17.31 7.27
CA LEU A 54 -4.09 -17.93 8.56
C LEU A 54 -5.47 -17.49 9.08
N GLY A 55 -5.79 -16.19 9.02
CA GLY A 55 -7.06 -15.62 9.45
C GLY A 55 -8.22 -15.91 8.50
N GLY A 56 -7.95 -15.95 7.19
CA GLY A 56 -8.94 -16.23 6.16
C GLY A 56 -9.51 -17.64 6.25
N LYS A 57 -8.71 -18.64 6.63
CA LYS A 57 -9.17 -20.03 6.78
C LYS A 57 -10.37 -20.21 7.72
N GLY A 58 -10.57 -19.32 8.69
CA GLY A 58 -11.71 -19.38 9.62
C GLY A 58 -12.96 -18.63 9.19
N ILE A 59 -12.86 -17.74 8.19
CA ILE A 59 -13.83 -16.66 7.93
C ILE A 59 -14.51 -16.79 6.54
N LEU A 60 -13.96 -17.65 5.67
CA LEU A 60 -14.39 -17.87 4.27
C LEU A 60 -15.90 -18.11 4.08
N GLY A 61 -16.62 -18.65 5.06
CA GLY A 61 -18.05 -18.96 4.92
C GLY A 61 -19.02 -17.78 5.03
N TRP A 62 -18.63 -16.67 5.67
CA TRP A 62 -19.55 -15.55 5.98
C TRP A 62 -19.20 -14.23 5.26
N VAL A 63 -17.97 -14.11 4.78
CA VAL A 63 -17.40 -12.81 4.37
C VAL A 63 -17.48 -12.54 2.87
N ASP A 64 -17.78 -13.53 2.05
CA ASP A 64 -17.68 -13.42 0.58
C ASP A 64 -18.55 -12.28 0.01
N SER A 65 -19.79 -12.14 0.48
CA SER A 65 -20.69 -11.08 -0.01
C SER A 65 -20.46 -9.72 0.68
N TYR A 66 -20.07 -9.71 1.95
CA TYR A 66 -19.86 -8.46 2.70
C TYR A 66 -18.51 -7.81 2.40
N ALA A 67 -17.48 -8.60 2.10
CA ALA A 67 -16.13 -8.11 1.79
C ALA A 67 -16.12 -7.18 0.57
N SER A 68 -16.86 -7.52 -0.48
CA SER A 68 -16.89 -6.72 -1.72
C SER A 68 -17.47 -5.33 -1.48
N TRP A 69 -18.55 -5.23 -0.69
CA TRP A 69 -19.15 -3.94 -0.35
C TRP A 69 -18.28 -3.13 0.63
N LEU A 70 -17.64 -3.81 1.59
CA LEU A 70 -16.70 -3.18 2.53
C LEU A 70 -15.46 -2.62 1.82
N ALA A 71 -14.88 -3.38 0.88
CA ALA A 71 -13.73 -2.96 0.08
C ALA A 71 -14.06 -1.71 -0.75
N PHE A 72 -15.26 -1.66 -1.35
CA PHE A 72 -15.73 -0.49 -2.09
C PHE A 72 -15.81 0.76 -1.21
N LEU A 73 -16.39 0.65 -0.01
CA LEU A 73 -16.55 1.77 0.91
C LEU A 73 -15.20 2.30 1.40
N LEU A 74 -14.29 1.40 1.79
CA LEU A 74 -12.93 1.76 2.20
C LEU A 74 -12.15 2.42 1.06
N LEU A 75 -12.20 1.87 -0.16
CA LEU A 75 -11.48 2.43 -1.31
C LEU A 75 -12.02 3.81 -1.69
N SER A 76 -13.35 3.98 -1.65
CA SER A 76 -13.99 5.27 -1.93
C SER A 76 -13.61 6.33 -0.90
N MET A 77 -13.50 5.95 0.38
CA MET A 77 -13.08 6.84 1.45
C MET A 77 -11.59 7.24 1.34
N VAL A 78 -10.71 6.29 1.05
CA VAL A 78 -9.26 6.57 0.84
C VAL A 78 -9.04 7.40 -0.43
N GLY A 79 -9.67 7.04 -1.54
CA GLY A 79 -9.60 7.80 -2.79
C GLY A 79 -10.15 9.22 -2.64
N GLY A 80 -11.28 9.37 -1.93
CA GLY A 80 -11.84 10.67 -1.58
C GLY A 80 -10.88 11.51 -0.74
N LYS A 81 -10.22 10.90 0.25
CA LYS A 81 -9.19 11.59 1.06
C LYS A 81 -8.02 12.08 0.21
N MET A 82 -7.51 11.25 -0.70
CA MET A 82 -6.38 11.63 -1.57
C MET A 82 -6.74 12.78 -2.52
N ILE A 83 -7.98 12.79 -3.04
CA ILE A 83 -8.50 13.89 -3.85
C ILE A 83 -8.63 15.15 -2.99
N TYR A 84 -9.20 15.04 -1.79
CA TYR A 84 -9.35 16.17 -0.86
C TYR A 84 -8.00 16.79 -0.47
N GLU A 85 -7.01 15.97 -0.09
CA GLU A 85 -5.64 16.42 0.16
C GLU A 85 -5.04 17.11 -1.07
N SER A 86 -5.23 16.56 -2.27
CA SER A 86 -4.71 17.19 -3.50
C SER A 86 -5.32 18.57 -3.78
N TYR A 87 -6.59 18.80 -3.42
CA TYR A 87 -7.26 20.09 -3.63
C TYR A 87 -7.06 21.09 -2.48
N VAL A 88 -6.88 20.61 -1.24
CA VAL A 88 -6.71 21.45 -0.05
C VAL A 88 -5.23 21.77 0.21
N GLU A 89 -4.36 20.77 0.10
CA GLU A 89 -2.92 20.89 0.40
C GLU A 89 -2.13 21.39 -0.82
N GLY A 90 -2.69 21.30 -2.03
CA GLY A 90 -2.16 21.90 -3.25
C GLY A 90 -2.16 23.45 -3.29
N ILE A 91 -2.55 24.11 -2.20
CA ILE A 91 -2.53 25.58 -2.06
C ILE A 91 -1.61 26.05 -0.92
N GLU A 92 -1.07 25.17 -0.04
CA GLU A 92 -0.47 25.64 1.22
C GLU A 92 0.94 25.16 1.63
N GLU A 93 1.74 24.50 0.78
CA GLU A 93 3.17 24.27 1.10
C GLU A 93 4.15 24.41 -0.09
N ASP A 94 4.22 25.63 -0.67
CA ASP A 94 5.44 26.11 -1.37
C ASP A 94 6.34 26.97 -0.45
N ILE A 95 6.06 27.11 0.85
CA ILE A 95 6.92 27.90 1.75
C ILE A 95 6.73 27.54 3.23
N ALA A 96 7.60 26.68 3.75
CA ALA A 96 8.10 26.71 5.13
C ALA A 96 9.52 26.13 5.21
#